data_AF-A0A6A4KFH8-F1
#
_entry.id   AF-A0A6A4KFH8-F1
#
_cell.length_a   1.000
_cell.length_b   1.000
_cell.length_c   1.000
_cell.angle_alpha   90.00
_cell.angle_beta   90.00
_cell.angle_gamma   90.00
#
_symmetry.space_group_name_H-M   'P 1'
#
loop_
_entity.id
_entity.type
_entity.pdbx_description
1 polymer ?
#
loop_
_entity_poly.entity_id
_entity_poly.type
_entity_poly.pdbx_seq_one_letter_code
_entity_poly.pdbx_strand_id
1 'polypeptide(L)'
;MLETKNDQLAMLMASGEYDRFKNLLRSRLRECGWVDEVHMMCRQTKRSSNMTVNDLYAEVAKKSRAMVPASVKRELLVRVKESLLQSNGYYDDNLPNN
;
A
#
# COMPACT_ATOMS: atom_id res chain seq x y z
N MET A 1 -16.09 15.84 -7.55
CA MET A 1 -15.26 15.29 -6.44
C MET A 1 -14.73 13.87 -6.73
N LEU A 2 -15.48 13.00 -7.43
CA LEU A 2 -14.97 11.70 -7.90
C LEU A 2 -13.96 11.82 -9.06
N GLU A 3 -14.19 12.75 -10.00
CA GLU A 3 -13.26 13.02 -11.11
C GLU A 3 -11.87 13.40 -10.60
N THR A 4 -11.77 14.30 -9.63
CA THR A 4 -10.50 14.77 -9.07
C THR A 4 -9.61 13.66 -8.51
N LYS A 5 -10.20 12.61 -7.89
CA LYS A 5 -9.42 11.47 -7.36
C LYS A 5 -8.87 10.59 -8.49
N ASN A 6 -9.65 10.41 -9.55
CA ASN A 6 -9.21 9.64 -10.72
C ASN A 6 -8.12 10.39 -11.48
N ASP A 7 -8.24 11.72 -11.59
CA ASP A 7 -7.22 12.58 -12.22
C ASP A 7 -5.90 12.54 -11.43
N GLN A 8 -5.98 12.62 -10.09
CA GLN A 8 -4.81 12.49 -9.22
C GLN A 8 -4.12 11.13 -9.38
N LEU A 9 -4.89 10.05 -9.45
CA LEU A 9 -4.33 8.73 -9.68
C LEU A 9 -3.66 8.64 -11.07
N ALA A 10 -4.29 9.17 -12.10
CA ALA A 10 -3.73 9.20 -13.46
C ALA A 10 -2.40 9.96 -13.51
N MET A 11 -2.29 11.11 -12.81
CA MET A 11 -1.03 11.87 -12.70
C MET A 11 0.07 11.08 -11.98
N LEU A 12 -0.26 10.41 -10.87
CA LEU A 12 0.69 9.54 -10.15
C LEU A 12 1.13 8.34 -10.99
N MET A 13 0.26 7.81 -11.85
CA MET A 13 0.61 6.74 -12.78
C MET A 13 1.53 7.25 -13.90
N ALA A 14 1.20 8.39 -14.50
CA ALA A 14 1.99 8.98 -15.59
C ALA A 14 3.40 9.40 -15.15
N SER A 15 3.55 9.88 -13.91
CA SER A 15 4.85 10.24 -13.32
C SER A 15 5.67 9.04 -12.82
N GLY A 16 5.09 7.84 -12.76
CA GLY A 16 5.74 6.64 -12.21
C GLY A 16 5.77 6.56 -10.67
N GLU A 17 5.27 7.59 -9.98
CA GLU A 17 5.19 7.61 -8.51
C GLU A 17 4.28 6.51 -7.97
N TYR A 18 3.21 6.18 -8.69
CA TYR A 18 2.34 5.05 -8.34
C TYR A 18 3.09 3.72 -8.26
N ASP A 19 3.99 3.45 -9.21
CA ASP A 19 4.81 2.23 -9.19
C ASP A 19 5.85 2.27 -8.06
N ARG A 20 6.44 3.43 -7.78
CA ARG A 20 7.33 3.63 -6.62
C ARG A 20 6.62 3.34 -5.30
N PHE A 21 5.39 3.82 -5.12
CA PHE A 21 4.60 3.53 -3.92
C PHE A 21 4.23 2.06 -3.78
N LYS A 22 3.86 1.40 -4.88
CA LYS A 22 3.63 -0.06 -4.87
C LYS A 22 4.89 -0.83 -4.48
N ASN A 23 6.05 -0.41 -4.98
CA ASN A 23 7.33 -1.06 -4.66
C ASN A 23 7.74 -0.83 -3.21
N LEU A 24 7.58 0.39 -2.70
CA LEU A 24 7.80 0.72 -1.29
C LEU A 24 6.92 -0.15 -0.38
N LEU A 25 5.62 -0.21 -0.65
CA LEU A 25 4.69 -1.04 0.11
C LEU A 25 5.12 -2.51 0.10
N ARG A 26 5.49 -3.06 -1.05
CA ARG A 26 5.96 -4.45 -1.17
C ARG A 26 7.25 -4.71 -0.39
N SER A 27 8.21 -3.78 -0.38
CA SER A 27 9.44 -3.93 0.41
C SER A 27 9.12 -3.90 1.90
N ARG A 28 8.33 -2.92 2.37
CA ARG A 28 7.92 -2.82 3.78
C ARG A 28 7.15 -4.03 4.28
N LEU A 29 6.22 -4.57 3.47
CA LEU A 29 5.48 -5.79 3.83
C LEU A 29 6.39 -7.03 3.92
N ARG A 30 7.49 -7.09 3.17
CA ARG A 30 8.49 -8.16 3.33
C ARG A 30 9.34 -7.93 4.57
N GLU A 31 9.87 -6.72 4.72
CA GLU A 31 10.78 -6.35 5.82
C GLU A 31 10.13 -6.49 7.21
N CYS A 32 8.83 -6.17 7.32
CA CYS A 32 8.11 -6.34 8.57
C CYS A 32 7.57 -7.77 8.82
N GLY A 33 7.88 -8.72 7.95
CA GLY A 33 7.47 -10.12 8.09
C GLY A 33 6.03 -10.44 7.66
N TRP A 34 5.24 -9.44 7.24
CA TRP A 34 3.84 -9.65 6.86
C TRP A 34 3.66 -10.71 5.76
N VAL A 35 4.56 -10.73 4.77
CA VAL A 35 4.50 -11.74 3.68
C VAL A 35 4.61 -13.17 4.23
N ASP A 36 5.50 -13.38 5.20
CA ASP A 36 5.72 -14.70 5.79
C ASP A 36 4.54 -15.12 6.68
N GLU A 37 4.00 -14.19 7.46
CA GLU A 37 2.79 -14.43 8.24
C GLU A 37 1.60 -14.82 7.36
N VAL A 38 1.41 -14.14 6.22
CA VAL A 38 0.36 -14.48 5.25
C VAL A 38 0.59 -15.85 4.61
N HIS A 39 1.83 -16.18 4.25
CA HIS A 39 2.15 -17.52 3.75
C HIS A 39 1.86 -18.61 4.79
N MET A 40 2.19 -18.37 6.06
CA MET A 40 1.89 -19.29 7.15
C MET A 40 0.37 -19.48 7.33
N MET A 41 -0.40 -18.40 7.33
CA MET A 41 -1.86 -18.46 7.39
C MET A 41 -2.43 -19.28 6.23
N CYS A 42 -1.99 -19.04 5.00
CA CYS A 42 -2.44 -19.81 3.83
C CYS A 42 -2.17 -21.31 4.00
N ARG A 43 -0.98 -21.68 4.52
CA ARG A 43 -0.63 -23.09 4.75
C ARG A 43 -1.48 -23.72 5.85
N GLN A 44 -1.80 -22.99 6.92
CA GLN A 44 -2.64 -23.47 8.02
C GLN A 44 -4.10 -23.65 7.59
N THR A 45 -4.63 -22.69 6.86
CA THR A 45 -6.00 -22.72 6.32
C THR A 45 -6.17 -23.85 5.32
N LYS A 46 -5.24 -24.03 4.37
CA LYS A 46 -5.29 -25.14 3.40
C LYS A 46 -5.18 -26.52 4.05
N ARG A 47 -4.43 -26.68 5.14
CA ARG A 47 -4.36 -27.95 5.88
C ARG A 47 -5.69 -28.40 6.47
N SER A 48 -6.61 -27.46 6.68
CA SER A 48 -7.84 -27.69 7.42
C SER A 48 -9.02 -28.07 6.52
N SER A 49 -8.90 -28.00 5.17
CA SER A 49 -9.99 -28.37 4.25
C SER A 49 -9.55 -28.51 2.77
N ASN A 50 -10.37 -29.21 1.97
CA ASN A 50 -10.27 -29.24 0.50
C ASN A 50 -10.96 -28.01 -0.09
N MET A 51 -10.30 -26.85 -0.01
CA MET A 51 -10.82 -25.58 -0.51
C MET A 51 -10.18 -25.14 -1.83
N THR A 52 -10.90 -24.35 -2.62
CA THR A 52 -10.35 -23.75 -3.84
C THR A 52 -9.41 -22.57 -3.50
N VAL A 53 -8.67 -22.08 -4.50
CA VAL A 53 -7.84 -20.87 -4.34
C VAL A 53 -8.68 -19.64 -3.98
N ASN A 54 -9.90 -19.54 -4.54
CA ASN A 54 -10.80 -18.43 -4.26
C ASN A 54 -11.31 -18.46 -2.81
N ASP A 55 -11.64 -19.65 -2.30
CA ASP A 55 -12.06 -19.83 -0.91
C ASP A 55 -10.91 -19.48 0.05
N LEU A 56 -9.70 -19.97 -0.24
CA LEU A 56 -8.50 -19.64 0.52
C LEU A 56 -8.26 -18.12 0.54
N TYR A 57 -8.39 -17.47 -0.60
CA TYR A 57 -8.26 -16.01 -0.69
C TYR A 57 -9.34 -15.31 0.12
N ALA A 58 -10.60 -15.70 0.00
CA ALA A 58 -11.70 -15.09 0.74
C ALA A 58 -11.50 -15.18 2.26
N GLU A 59 -10.99 -16.32 2.74
CA GLU A 59 -10.75 -16.56 4.16
C GLU A 59 -9.53 -15.81 4.71
N VAL A 60 -8.43 -15.76 3.94
CA VAL A 60 -7.16 -15.15 4.38
C VAL A 60 -7.13 -13.64 4.14
N ALA A 61 -7.71 -13.13 3.06
CA ALA A 61 -7.55 -11.74 2.63
C ALA A 61 -8.02 -10.71 3.67
N LYS A 62 -9.12 -10.98 4.38
CA LYS A 62 -9.61 -10.06 5.42
C LYS A 62 -8.63 -9.96 6.59
N LYS A 63 -8.12 -11.11 7.05
CA LYS A 63 -7.15 -11.20 8.17
C LYS A 63 -5.81 -10.56 7.77
N SER A 64 -5.29 -10.91 6.59
CA SER A 64 -4.02 -10.37 6.10
C SER A 64 -4.05 -8.85 5.96
N ARG A 65 -5.13 -8.26 5.42
CA ARG A 65 -5.27 -6.78 5.34
C ARG A 65 -5.29 -6.11 6.71
N ALA A 66 -5.90 -6.75 7.71
CA ALA A 66 -5.94 -6.23 9.07
C ALA A 66 -4.55 -6.23 9.75
N MET A 67 -3.71 -7.23 9.43
CA MET A 67 -2.36 -7.39 9.98
C MET A 67 -1.34 -6.40 9.45
N VAL A 68 -1.64 -5.64 8.38
CA VAL A 68 -0.70 -4.63 7.88
C VAL A 68 -0.42 -3.59 8.97
N PRO A 69 0.85 -3.42 9.40
CA PRO A 69 1.19 -2.53 10.51
C PRO A 69 0.79 -1.07 10.24
N ALA A 70 0.40 -0.36 11.30
CA ALA A 70 0.04 1.05 11.21
C ALA A 70 1.21 1.94 10.75
N SER A 71 2.45 1.56 11.07
CA SER A 71 3.67 2.23 10.61
C SER A 71 3.79 2.21 9.08
N VAL A 72 3.58 1.05 8.45
CA VAL A 72 3.63 0.89 6.98
C VAL A 72 2.53 1.71 6.31
N LYS A 73 1.30 1.67 6.86
CA LYS A 73 0.18 2.50 6.36
C LYS A 73 0.50 3.99 6.46
N ARG A 74 1.09 4.43 7.57
CA ARG A 74 1.45 5.83 7.82
C ARG A 74 2.54 6.30 6.89
N GLU A 75 3.62 5.54 6.73
CA GLU A 75 4.72 5.85 5.80
C GLU A 75 4.19 6.03 4.38
N LEU A 76 3.39 5.06 3.89
CA LEU A 76 2.81 5.13 2.56
C LEU A 76 1.89 6.35 2.39
N LEU A 77 1.04 6.63 3.39
CA LEU A 77 0.14 7.78 3.36
C LEU A 77 0.90 9.11 3.31
N VAL A 78 1.96 9.25 4.09
CA VAL A 78 2.81 10.45 4.10
C VAL A 78 3.43 10.65 2.72
N ARG A 79 4.03 9.60 2.13
CA ARG A 79 4.66 9.70 0.80
C ARG A 79 3.69 10.01 -0.33
N VAL A 80 2.50 9.44 -0.30
CA VAL A 80 1.45 9.79 -1.26
C VAL A 80 1.03 11.25 -1.10
N LYS A 81 0.85 11.74 0.13
CA LYS A 81 0.50 13.15 0.38
C LYS A 81 1.59 14.11 -0.11
N GLU A 82 2.86 13.82 0.19
CA GLU A 82 4.00 14.63 -0.25
C GLU A 82 4.04 14.72 -1.79
N SER A 83 3.89 13.60 -2.50
CA SER A 83 3.89 13.58 -3.96
C SER A 83 2.69 14.32 -4.56
N LEU A 84 1.50 14.21 -3.97
CA LEU A 84 0.32 14.96 -4.41
C LEU A 84 0.48 16.48 -4.19
N LEU A 85 1.11 16.90 -3.09
CA LEU A 85 1.43 18.31 -2.84
C LEU A 85 2.48 18.84 -3.85
N GLN A 86 3.48 18.03 -4.18
CA GLN A 86 4.48 18.34 -5.21
C GLN A 86 3.82 18.52 -6.57
N SER A 87 2.92 17.60 -6.92
CA SER A 87 2.21 17.59 -8.20
C SER A 87 1.27 18.78 -8.36
N ASN A 88 0.74 19.32 -7.25
CA ASN A 88 -0.17 20.46 -7.23
C ASN A 88 0.54 21.82 -7.04
N GLY A 89 1.87 21.88 -7.10
CA GLY A 89 2.62 23.14 -7.01
C GLY A 89 2.61 23.79 -5.62
N TYR A 90 2.31 23.04 -4.56
CA TYR A 90 2.30 23.54 -3.17
C TYR A 90 3.68 23.44 -2.49
N TYR A 91 4.76 23.63 -3.24
CA TYR A 91 6.07 23.96 -2.67
C TYR A 91 6.30 25.44 -2.92
N ASP A 92 6.01 26.22 -1.89
CA ASP A 92 6.46 27.59 -1.73
C ASP A 92 7.99 27.55 -1.54
N ASP A 93 8.74 28.11 -2.49
CA ASP A 93 10.19 28.32 -2.44
C ASP A 93 10.62 29.30 -1.30
N ASN A 94 9.77 29.60 -0.32
CA ASN A 94 10.04 30.52 0.80
C ASN A 94 9.90 29.88 2.19
N LEU A 95 10.50 28.70 2.44
CA LEU A 95 10.88 28.36 3.81
C LEU A 95 12.30 28.86 4.07
N PRO A 96 12.49 29.90 4.89
CA PRO A 96 13.83 30.34 5.25
C PRO A 96 14.55 29.21 5.97
N ASN A 97 15.77 28.91 5.52
CA ASN A 97 16.71 28.08 6.25
C ASN A 97 16.86 28.66 7.67
N ASN A 98 16.37 27.94 8.67
CA ASN A 98 16.91 27.99 10.03
C ASN A 98 16.66 26.67 10.75
#